data_AF-A0A958N900-F1
#
_entry.id   AF-A0A958N900-F1
#
_cell.length_a   1.000
_cell.length_b   1.000
_cell.length_c   1.000
_cell.angle_alpha   90.00
_cell.angle_beta   90.00
_cell.angle_gamma   90.00
#
_symmetry.space_group_name_H-M   'P 1'
#
loop_
_entity.id
_entity.type
_entity.pdbx_description
1 polymer ?
#
loop_
_entity_poly.entity_id
_entity_poly.type
_entity_poly.pdbx_seq_one_letter_code
_entity_poly.pdbx_strand_id
1 'polypeptide(L)'
;IGLVIHPEKQNPDYIFTYGMIWYAIQTGKFLEPTIESRELGAVAYDKSEDFVIGEPTTEFLPESARSNLKKFLLDQGVYNPRICVLSGDGKNFDFGVFVESLGNPPEKEYLGISQALSWFLPQHYSISLISDADFRVSFPL
;
A
#
# COMPACT_ATOMS: atom_id res chain seq x y z
N ILE A 1 -14.41 -0.26 -2.62
CA ILE A 1 -14.93 0.62 -3.71
C ILE A 1 -14.11 0.31 -4.96
N GLY A 2 -14.71 0.24 -6.15
CA GLY A 2 -14.00 -0.06 -7.40
C GLY A 2 -15.00 -0.17 -8.56
N LEU A 3 -14.50 -0.32 -9.78
CA LEU A 3 -15.32 -0.52 -10.98
C LEU A 3 -14.83 -1.75 -11.74
N VAL A 4 -15.75 -2.63 -12.10
CA VAL A 4 -15.47 -3.83 -12.90
C VAL A 4 -16.32 -3.77 -14.17
N ILE A 5 -15.69 -4.02 -15.32
CA ILE A 5 -16.36 -4.05 -16.63
C ILE A 5 -16.53 -5.51 -17.07
N HIS A 6 -17.77 -5.86 -17.45
CA HIS A 6 -18.20 -7.23 -17.76
C HIS A 6 -17.89 -8.25 -16.65
N PRO A 7 -18.42 -8.02 -15.42
CA PRO A 7 -18.17 -8.91 -14.28
C PRO A 7 -18.77 -10.32 -14.44
N GLU A 8 -19.66 -10.53 -15.41
CA GLU A 8 -20.27 -11.83 -15.72
C GLU A 8 -19.30 -12.82 -16.37
N LYS A 9 -18.18 -12.35 -16.93
CA LYS A 9 -17.14 -13.20 -17.50
C LYS A 9 -16.30 -13.82 -16.39
N GLN A 10 -15.78 -15.03 -16.61
CA GLN A 10 -14.84 -15.67 -15.67
C GLN A 10 -13.62 -14.78 -15.41
N ASN A 11 -13.16 -14.07 -16.43
CA ASN A 11 -12.16 -13.01 -16.32
C ASN A 11 -12.81 -11.71 -16.79
N PRO A 12 -13.01 -10.72 -15.90
CA PRO A 12 -13.53 -9.41 -16.29
C PRO A 12 -12.62 -8.74 -17.32
N ASP A 13 -13.20 -7.88 -18.17
CA ASP A 13 -12.41 -7.17 -19.19
C ASP A 13 -11.50 -6.14 -18.54
N TYR A 14 -12.00 -5.43 -17.53
CA TYR A 14 -11.24 -4.45 -16.78
C TYR A 14 -11.64 -4.42 -15.31
N ILE A 15 -10.63 -4.24 -14.45
CA ILE A 15 -10.79 -4.02 -13.02
C ILE A 15 -10.09 -2.71 -12.67
N PHE A 16 -10.86 -1.73 -12.24
CA PHE A 16 -10.37 -0.47 -11.70
C PHE A 16 -10.47 -0.52 -10.19
N THR A 17 -9.32 -0.69 -9.53
CA THR A 17 -9.23 -0.65 -8.08
C THR A 17 -9.55 0.77 -7.57
N TYR A 18 -9.85 0.91 -6.28
CA TYR A 18 -10.04 2.24 -5.71
C TYR A 18 -8.79 3.11 -5.89
N GLY A 19 -7.61 2.49 -5.70
CA GLY A 19 -6.30 3.06 -5.97
C GLY A 19 -6.17 3.73 -7.33
N MET A 20 -6.51 2.98 -8.39
CA MET A 20 -6.46 3.48 -9.76
C MET A 20 -7.39 4.67 -9.98
N ILE A 21 -8.59 4.62 -9.40
CA ILE A 21 -9.62 5.64 -9.59
C ILE A 21 -9.18 6.97 -8.95
N TRP A 22 -8.76 6.97 -7.68
CA TRP A 22 -8.37 8.22 -7.04
C TRP A 22 -7.09 8.79 -7.65
N TYR A 23 -6.16 7.93 -8.06
CA TYR A 23 -4.94 8.35 -8.74
C TYR A 23 -5.26 9.04 -10.07
N ALA A 24 -6.19 8.48 -10.85
CA ALA A 24 -6.66 9.09 -12.09
C ALA A 24 -7.38 10.42 -11.88
N ILE A 25 -8.15 10.57 -10.81
CA ILE A 25 -8.79 11.84 -10.45
C ILE A 25 -7.73 12.92 -10.17
N GLN A 26 -6.62 12.58 -9.51
CA GLN A 26 -5.59 13.55 -9.16
C GLN A 26 -4.63 13.88 -10.31
N THR A 27 -4.25 12.88 -11.10
CA THR A 27 -3.15 13.01 -12.06
C THR A 27 -3.60 12.97 -13.51
N GLY A 28 -4.84 12.57 -13.78
CA GLY A 28 -5.34 12.29 -15.13
C GLY A 28 -4.81 10.97 -15.73
N LYS A 29 -4.10 10.15 -14.95
CA LYS A 29 -3.51 8.88 -15.38
C LYS A 29 -3.97 7.72 -14.47
N PHE A 30 -4.14 6.53 -15.02
CA PHE A 30 -4.43 5.34 -14.19
C PHE A 30 -3.16 4.67 -13.63
N LEU A 31 -2.01 4.87 -14.31
CA LEU A 31 -0.74 4.22 -14.02
C LEU A 31 0.41 5.18 -14.38
N GLU A 32 1.55 5.06 -13.72
CA GLU A 32 2.80 5.66 -14.22
C GLU A 32 3.64 4.61 -14.96
N PRO A 33 4.19 4.93 -16.16
CA PRO A 33 4.94 3.99 -16.97
C PRO A 33 6.29 3.54 -16.39
N THR A 34 6.76 4.16 -15.30
CA THR A 34 8.19 4.21 -14.95
C THR A 34 8.60 3.53 -13.65
N ILE A 35 7.70 2.86 -12.95
CA ILE A 35 8.07 2.14 -11.73
C ILE A 35 7.93 0.66 -12.03
N GLU A 36 9.07 -0.05 -12.10
CA GLU A 36 9.09 -1.51 -12.09
C GLU A 36 8.25 -1.95 -10.89
N SER A 37 7.14 -2.63 -11.15
CA SER A 37 6.25 -3.13 -10.11
C SER A 37 7.05 -4.03 -9.17
N ARG A 38 7.33 -3.56 -7.96
CA ARG A 38 7.97 -4.39 -6.94
C ARG A 38 6.98 -5.40 -6.37
N GLU A 39 7.51 -6.56 -6.00
CA GLU A 39 6.75 -7.74 -5.58
C GLU A 39 5.86 -7.47 -4.36
N LEU A 40 4.63 -8.00 -4.37
CA LEU A 40 3.74 -7.98 -3.21
C LEU A 40 4.24 -8.97 -2.15
N GLY A 41 4.45 -8.53 -0.91
CA GLY A 41 4.71 -9.44 0.21
C GLY A 41 5.58 -8.85 1.33
N ALA A 42 6.20 -9.75 2.10
CA ALA A 42 7.26 -9.38 3.04
C ALA A 42 8.52 -9.04 2.23
N VAL A 43 9.04 -7.83 2.42
CA VAL A 43 10.34 -7.46 1.86
C VAL A 43 11.35 -7.52 3.01
N ALA A 44 12.34 -8.41 2.88
CA ALA A 44 13.49 -8.42 3.77
C ALA A 44 14.42 -7.27 3.37
N TYR A 45 14.48 -6.24 4.21
CA TYR A 45 15.36 -5.09 3.98
C TYR A 45 16.76 -5.37 4.52
N ASP A 46 17.80 -5.10 3.71
CA ASP A 46 19.18 -5.16 4.18
C ASP A 46 19.46 -3.99 5.11
N LYS A 47 19.85 -4.27 6.36
CA LYS A 47 20.12 -3.26 7.39
C LYS A 47 21.38 -2.43 7.11
N SER A 48 22.14 -2.76 6.06
CA SER A 48 23.31 -2.00 5.62
C SER A 48 22.98 -0.84 4.66
N GLU A 49 21.75 -0.77 4.14
CA GLU A 49 21.32 0.32 3.27
C GLU A 49 20.73 1.49 4.08
N ASP A 50 21.11 2.72 3.71
CA ASP A 50 20.55 3.93 4.28
C ASP A 50 19.16 4.20 3.68
N PHE A 51 18.11 3.82 4.41
CA PHE A 51 16.73 4.12 4.00
C PHE A 51 16.30 5.53 4.43
N VAL A 52 15.67 6.25 3.51
CA VAL A 52 14.88 7.43 3.83
C VAL A 52 13.49 6.95 4.25
N ILE A 53 13.04 7.37 5.43
CA ILE A 53 11.73 7.03 5.97
C ILE A 53 11.00 8.31 6.35
N GLY A 54 9.73 8.41 5.96
CA GLY A 54 8.93 9.60 6.21
C GLY A 54 7.43 9.30 6.28
N GLU A 55 6.69 10.33 6.64
CA GLU A 55 5.22 10.30 6.60
C GLU A 55 4.74 10.37 5.15
N PRO A 56 3.72 9.59 4.75
CA PRO A 56 3.10 9.77 3.45
C PRO A 56 2.53 11.17 3.31
N THR A 57 2.99 11.93 2.31
CA THR A 57 2.45 13.26 2.02
C THR A 57 1.03 13.16 1.48
N THR A 58 0.30 14.29 1.44
CA THR A 58 -1.05 14.36 0.87
C THR A 58 -1.09 14.07 -0.63
N GLU A 59 0.01 14.26 -1.33
CA GLU A 59 0.17 13.89 -2.74
C GLU A 59 0.37 12.38 -2.91
N PHE A 60 1.09 11.73 -1.99
CA PHE A 60 1.33 10.29 -2.02
C PHE A 60 0.12 9.48 -1.53
N LEU A 61 -0.48 9.90 -0.41
CA LEU A 61 -1.69 9.28 0.13
C LEU A 61 -2.68 10.36 0.55
N PRO A 62 -3.61 10.74 -0.35
CA PRO A 62 -4.59 11.80 -0.09
C PRO A 62 -5.52 11.45 1.07
N GLU A 63 -6.04 12.47 1.75
CA GLU A 63 -6.94 12.31 2.92
C GLU A 63 -8.14 11.39 2.65
N SER A 64 -8.71 11.45 1.44
CA SER A 64 -9.82 10.58 1.04
C SER A 64 -9.39 9.12 0.93
N ALA A 65 -8.20 8.85 0.40
CA ALA A 65 -7.66 7.51 0.27
C ALA A 65 -7.27 6.95 1.65
N ARG A 66 -6.59 7.77 2.46
CA ARG A 66 -6.24 7.50 3.86
C ARG A 66 -7.48 7.12 4.68
N SER A 67 -8.55 7.93 4.59
CA SER A 67 -9.81 7.68 5.31
C SER A 67 -10.48 6.37 4.91
N ASN A 68 -10.50 6.04 3.61
CA ASN A 68 -11.09 4.80 3.12
C ASN A 68 -10.28 3.56 3.51
N LEU A 69 -8.94 3.65 3.45
CA LEU A 69 -8.05 2.58 3.90
C LEU A 69 -8.19 2.34 5.41
N LYS A 70 -8.24 3.42 6.20
CA LYS A 70 -8.47 3.35 7.65
C LYS A 70 -9.80 2.69 7.99
N LYS A 71 -10.87 3.06 7.29
CA LYS A 71 -12.19 2.45 7.48
C LYS A 71 -12.17 0.95 7.14
N PHE A 72 -11.53 0.58 6.04
CA PHE A 72 -11.37 -0.83 5.67
C PHE A 72 -10.67 -1.63 6.77
N LEU A 73 -9.53 -1.13 7.27
CA LEU A 73 -8.78 -1.78 8.34
C LEU A 73 -9.59 -1.84 9.64
N LEU A 74 -10.33 -0.80 9.98
CA LEU A 74 -11.22 -0.78 11.13
C LEU A 74 -12.31 -1.86 11.03
N ASP A 75 -12.91 -2.04 9.85
CA ASP A 75 -13.90 -3.08 9.58
C ASP A 75 -13.31 -4.50 9.69
N GLN A 76 -11.98 -4.65 9.56
CA GLN A 76 -11.25 -5.90 9.81
C GLN A 76 -10.76 -6.05 11.27
N GLY A 77 -11.09 -5.11 12.16
CA GLY A 77 -10.67 -5.12 13.57
C GLY A 77 -9.28 -4.53 13.84
N VAL A 78 -8.70 -3.81 12.87
CA VAL A 78 -7.41 -3.13 13.01
C VAL A 78 -7.65 -1.64 13.35
N TYR A 79 -7.44 -1.27 14.61
CA TYR A 79 -7.82 0.05 15.13
C TYR A 79 -6.76 1.15 14.99
N ASN A 80 -5.48 0.78 15.14
CA ASN A 80 -4.37 1.73 15.14
C ASN A 80 -3.27 1.32 14.15
N PRO A 81 -3.60 1.18 12.85
CA PRO A 81 -2.61 0.84 11.85
C PRO A 81 -1.53 1.93 11.75
N ARG A 82 -0.28 1.48 11.66
CA ARG A 82 0.90 2.33 11.53
C ARG A 82 1.52 2.13 10.16
N ILE A 83 1.90 3.23 9.54
CA ILE A 83 2.39 3.28 8.16
C ILE A 83 3.65 4.13 8.06
N CYS A 84 4.35 4.01 6.95
CA CYS A 84 5.37 4.96 6.51
C CYS A 84 5.52 4.93 5.00
N VAL A 85 6.32 5.85 4.47
CA VAL A 85 6.92 5.73 3.14
C VAL A 85 8.41 5.52 3.33
N LEU A 86 8.99 4.56 2.59
CA LEU A 86 10.42 4.30 2.64
C LEU A 86 11.05 4.22 1.25
N SER A 87 12.31 4.61 1.14
CA SER A 87 13.09 4.55 -0.11
C SER A 87 14.57 4.35 0.17
N GLY A 88 15.20 3.39 -0.50
CA GLY A 88 16.65 3.19 -0.44
C GLY A 88 17.42 4.05 -1.46
N ASP A 89 16.77 4.55 -2.52
CA ASP A 89 17.40 5.31 -3.61
C ASP A 89 16.92 6.78 -3.70
N GLY A 90 16.00 7.18 -2.83
CA GLY A 90 15.35 8.49 -2.82
C GLY A 90 14.46 8.77 -4.04
N LYS A 91 14.20 7.76 -4.88
CA LYS A 91 13.44 7.89 -6.14
C LYS A 91 12.22 6.99 -6.14
N ASN A 92 12.39 5.74 -5.74
CA ASN A 92 11.35 4.72 -5.65
C ASN A 92 10.93 4.57 -4.21
N PHE A 93 9.66 4.82 -3.95
CA PHE A 93 9.09 4.86 -2.61
C PHE A 93 8.11 3.70 -2.42
N ASP A 94 8.30 2.92 -1.37
CA ASP A 94 7.40 1.85 -0.95
C ASP A 94 6.44 2.37 0.12
N PHE A 95 5.19 1.92 0.07
CA PHE A 95 4.22 2.11 1.15
C PHE A 95 4.42 1.02 2.21
N GLY A 96 4.99 1.41 3.35
CA GLY A 96 5.25 0.52 4.48
C GLY A 96 4.05 0.42 5.41
N VAL A 97 3.70 -0.80 5.83
CA VAL A 97 2.70 -1.06 6.88
C VAL A 97 3.31 -1.95 7.96
N PHE A 98 3.20 -1.53 9.22
CA PHE A 98 3.81 -2.22 10.35
C PHE A 98 2.99 -3.44 10.77
N VAL A 99 3.56 -4.64 10.72
CA VAL A 99 2.88 -5.90 11.03
C VAL A 99 2.38 -5.97 12.47
N GLU A 100 3.10 -5.34 13.41
CA GLU A 100 2.70 -5.25 14.82
C GLU A 100 1.40 -4.44 14.97
N SER A 101 1.19 -3.45 14.11
CA SER A 101 -0.05 -2.65 14.10
C SER A 101 -1.24 -3.39 13.50
N LEU A 102 -0.97 -4.46 12.73
CA LEU A 102 -1.97 -5.37 12.16
C LEU A 102 -2.29 -6.56 13.08
N GLY A 103 -1.68 -6.63 14.28
CA GLY A 103 -1.89 -7.72 15.23
C GLY A 103 -0.95 -8.91 15.05
N ASN A 104 0.19 -8.74 14.37
CA ASN A 104 1.18 -9.79 14.09
C ASN A 104 0.60 -11.02 13.38
N PRO A 105 -0.01 -10.85 12.19
CA PRO A 105 -0.46 -11.98 11.39
C PRO A 105 0.73 -12.89 11.02
N PRO A 106 0.50 -14.20 10.80
CA PRO A 106 1.56 -15.09 10.34
C PRO A 106 1.98 -14.77 8.91
N GLU A 107 3.25 -14.99 8.56
CA GLU A 107 3.82 -14.65 7.22
C GLU A 107 3.03 -15.23 6.05
N LYS A 108 2.41 -16.41 6.20
CA LYS A 108 1.54 -17.01 5.18
C LYS A 108 0.35 -16.13 4.77
N GLU A 109 -0.05 -15.18 5.61
CA GLU A 109 -1.15 -14.24 5.37
C GLU A 109 -0.68 -12.93 4.72
N TYR A 110 0.62 -12.67 4.69
CA TYR A 110 1.18 -11.40 4.22
C TYR A 110 0.80 -11.10 2.78
N LEU A 111 0.83 -12.11 1.90
CA LEU A 111 0.42 -11.94 0.52
C LEU A 111 -1.06 -11.51 0.41
N GLY A 112 -1.95 -12.12 1.19
CA GLY A 112 -3.37 -11.77 1.20
C GLY A 112 -3.62 -10.37 1.75
N ILE A 113 -2.87 -9.97 2.79
CA ILE A 113 -2.92 -8.62 3.34
C ILE A 113 -2.45 -7.60 2.32
N SER A 114 -1.29 -7.81 1.69
CA SER A 114 -0.76 -6.91 0.66
C SER A 114 -1.69 -6.80 -0.55
N GLN A 115 -2.35 -7.89 -0.94
CA GLN A 115 -3.38 -7.89 -1.99
C GLN A 115 -4.64 -7.09 -1.59
N ALA A 116 -5.07 -7.20 -0.33
CA ALA A 116 -6.21 -6.41 0.15
C ALA A 116 -5.88 -4.92 0.22
N LEU A 117 -4.67 -4.57 0.68
CA LEU A 117 -4.17 -3.20 0.74
C LEU A 117 -3.98 -2.60 -0.67
N SER A 118 -3.51 -3.38 -1.64
CA SER A 118 -3.30 -2.91 -3.02
C SER A 118 -4.58 -2.46 -3.72
N TRP A 119 -5.75 -2.88 -3.23
CA TRP A 119 -7.02 -2.38 -3.73
C TRP A 119 -7.21 -0.88 -3.48
N PHE A 120 -6.57 -0.33 -2.45
CA PHE A 120 -6.70 1.06 -2.03
C PHE A 120 -5.59 1.97 -2.57
N LEU A 121 -4.54 1.39 -3.15
CA LEU A 121 -3.34 2.10 -3.59
C LEU A 121 -3.16 1.98 -5.12
N PRO A 122 -2.50 2.96 -5.78
CA PRO A 122 -2.23 2.89 -7.19
C PRO A 122 -1.41 1.62 -7.50
N GLN A 123 -1.66 0.98 -8.64
CA GLN A 123 -1.04 -0.33 -8.93
C GLN A 123 0.49 -0.29 -9.06
N HIS A 124 1.06 0.89 -9.29
CA HIS A 124 2.51 1.09 -9.37
C HIS A 124 3.14 1.33 -7.99
N TYR A 125 2.36 1.37 -6.91
CA TYR A 125 2.90 1.48 -5.56
C TYR A 125 3.35 0.11 -5.10
N SER A 126 4.58 0.05 -4.62
CA SER A 126 5.11 -1.07 -3.87
C SER A 126 4.53 -1.04 -2.46
N ILE A 127 4.16 -2.21 -1.92
CA ILE A 127 3.59 -2.36 -0.57
C ILE A 127 4.47 -3.32 0.20
N SER A 128 4.96 -2.86 1.33
CA SER A 128 5.87 -3.63 2.17
C SER A 128 5.30 -3.81 3.56
N LEU A 129 5.15 -5.06 3.97
CA LEU A 129 4.88 -5.37 5.37
C LEU A 129 6.21 -5.38 6.12
N ILE A 130 6.34 -4.49 7.09
CA ILE A 130 7.58 -4.20 7.81
C ILE A 130 7.41 -4.38 9.32
N SER A 131 8.52 -4.57 10.03
CA SER A 131 8.55 -4.78 11.48
C SER A 131 9.29 -3.67 12.21
N ASP A 132 8.89 -3.42 13.47
CA ASP A 132 9.62 -2.56 14.41
C ASP A 132 11.08 -3.03 14.66
N ALA A 133 11.39 -4.29 14.36
CA ALA A 133 12.74 -4.85 14.43
C ALA A 133 13.69 -4.27 13.38
N ASP A 134 13.15 -3.75 12.27
CA ASP A 134 13.91 -3.22 11.14
C ASP A 134 13.77 -1.69 11.04
N PHE A 135 12.58 -1.16 11.33
CA PHE A 135 12.29 0.27 11.25
C PHE A 135 11.59 0.76 12.51
N ARG A 136 12.01 1.88 13.09
CA ARG A 136 11.39 2.40 14.34
C ARG A 136 10.51 3.63 14.14
N VAL A 137 10.55 4.23 12.95
CA VAL A 137 9.82 5.45 12.63
C VAL A 137 8.52 5.06 11.94
N SER A 138 7.39 5.42 12.55
CA SER A 138 6.06 5.07 12.07
C SER A 138 5.10 6.22 12.29
N PHE A 139 4.07 6.28 11.44
CA PHE A 139 3.06 7.34 11.44
C PHE A 139 1.67 6.72 11.53
N PRO A 140 0.70 7.40 12.18
CA PRO A 140 -0.68 6.92 12.18
C PRO A 140 -1.24 6.95 10.75
N LEU A 141 -2.03 5.94 10.41
CA LEU A 141 -2.92 6.01 9.25
C LEU A 141 -4.11 6.94 9.52
#